data_AF-A0A6G3URW9-F1
#
_entry.id   AF-A0A6G3URW9-F1
#
_cell.length_a   1.000
_cell.length_b   1.000
_cell.length_c   1.000
_cell.angle_alpha   90.00
_cell.angle_beta   90.00
_cell.angle_gamma   90.00
#
_symmetry.space_group_name_H-M   'P 1'
#
loop_
_entity.id
_entity.type
_entity.pdbx_description
1 polymer ?
#
loop_
_entity_poly.entity_id
_entity_poly.type
_entity_poly.pdbx_seq_one_letter_code
_entity_poly.pdbx_strand_id
1 'polypeptide(L)'
;MPGRWRRPGSGVTADGARALAVRRGVRVAVAAGAGFYPLLYAADRPVAALYALFAPVALGLLSAVPGSGRQKATVMLCALPPALALASLGTLLAVDTWAAVGGMLVVGFVLAFAAVAGPRPAGAGPGLQLFYILACFPPYAPGTLGDRLVGLTAGVLLLVACETLLLPERAAPSYRHRMAEALRTAAEEAASPGRVPPATLRAAGERLRPSTLP
;
A
#
# COMPACT_ATOMS: atom_id res chain seq x y z
N MET A 1 -6.93 45.02 18.31
CA MET A 1 -5.87 44.07 17.89
C MET A 1 -6.39 42.64 18.06
N PRO A 2 -6.73 41.89 17.00
CA PRO A 2 -7.16 40.51 17.18
C PRO A 2 -5.94 39.58 17.27
N GLY A 3 -5.89 38.83 18.37
CA GLY A 3 -4.83 37.89 18.71
C GLY A 3 -4.74 36.75 17.69
N ARG A 4 -3.53 36.57 17.14
CA ARG A 4 -3.15 35.50 16.24
C ARG A 4 -3.03 34.20 17.05
N TRP A 5 -4.12 33.45 17.17
CA TRP A 5 -4.12 32.09 17.71
C TRP A 5 -3.27 31.16 16.83
N ARG A 6 -1.96 31.06 17.11
CA ARG A 6 -1.12 29.98 16.56
C ARG A 6 -1.55 28.68 17.22
N ARG A 7 -2.23 27.80 16.47
CA ARG A 7 -2.44 26.40 16.87
C ARG A 7 -1.07 25.72 16.99
N PRO A 8 -0.61 25.29 18.18
CA PRO A 8 0.75 24.73 18.34
C PRO A 8 0.92 23.30 17.84
N GLY A 9 -0.12 22.65 17.28
CA GLY A 9 -0.13 21.20 17.04
C GLY A 9 -0.02 20.72 15.59
N SER A 10 -0.18 21.59 14.58
CA SER A 10 -0.33 21.13 13.18
C SER A 10 0.98 20.92 12.42
N GLY A 11 2.09 21.51 12.88
CA GLY A 11 3.39 21.41 12.20
C GLY A 11 4.05 20.03 12.36
N VAL A 12 4.11 19.53 13.60
CA VAL A 12 4.80 18.26 13.94
C VAL A 12 4.14 17.05 13.26
N THR A 13 2.81 17.06 13.10
CA THR A 13 2.08 16.00 12.41
C THR A 13 2.24 16.07 10.89
N ALA A 14 2.29 17.28 10.31
CA ALA A 14 2.46 17.47 8.88
C ALA A 14 3.88 17.11 8.41
N ASP A 15 4.90 17.47 9.20
CA ASP A 15 6.30 17.13 8.90
C ASP A 15 6.56 15.62 9.01
N GLY A 16 5.96 14.96 10.01
CA GLY A 16 5.98 13.50 10.13
C GLY A 16 5.30 12.80 8.94
N ALA A 17 4.13 13.28 8.52
CA ALA A 17 3.42 12.73 7.36
C ALA A 17 4.21 12.90 6.05
N ARG A 18 4.85 14.06 5.85
CA ARG A 18 5.75 14.31 4.70
C ARG A 18 6.94 13.37 4.70
N ALA A 19 7.60 13.18 5.84
CA ALA A 19 8.75 12.28 5.95
C ALA A 19 8.37 10.82 5.63
N LEU A 20 7.18 10.37 6.04
CA LEU A 20 6.67 9.05 5.69
C LEU A 20 6.37 8.93 4.19
N ALA A 21 5.73 9.94 3.60
CA ALA A 21 5.46 9.98 2.17
C ALA A 21 6.76 9.95 1.33
N VAL A 22 7.79 10.70 1.74
CA VAL A 22 9.11 10.70 1.07
C VAL A 22 9.78 9.34 1.19
N ARG A 23 9.82 8.73 2.38
CA ARG A 23 10.39 7.39 2.57
C ARG A 23 9.71 6.35 1.70
N ARG A 24 8.37 6.40 1.62
CA ARG A 24 7.57 5.55 0.75
C ARG A 24 7.92 5.74 -0.73
N GLY A 25 7.99 6.99 -1.19
CA GLY A 25 8.40 7.32 -2.56
C GLY A 25 9.80 6.82 -2.90
N VAL A 26 10.77 6.99 -1.99
CA VAL A 26 12.14 6.51 -2.16
C VAL A 26 12.20 4.99 -2.28
N ARG A 27 11.50 4.25 -1.40
CA ARG A 27 11.45 2.78 -1.51
C ARG A 27 10.89 2.31 -2.84
N VAL A 28 9.81 2.94 -3.30
CA VAL A 28 9.20 2.60 -4.58
C VAL A 28 10.13 2.90 -5.74
N ALA A 29 10.78 4.07 -5.74
CA ALA A 29 11.74 4.44 -6.78
C ALA A 29 12.95 3.49 -6.81
N VAL A 30 13.48 3.11 -5.65
CA VAL A 30 14.61 2.18 -5.55
C VAL A 30 14.20 0.78 -6.02
N ALA A 31 13.06 0.25 -5.57
CA ALA A 31 12.57 -1.06 -6.01
C ALA A 31 12.29 -1.09 -7.52
N ALA A 32 11.64 -0.04 -8.03
CA ALA A 32 11.39 0.15 -9.45
C ALA A 32 12.67 0.16 -10.27
N GLY A 33 13.66 0.97 -9.89
CA GLY A 33 14.94 1.05 -10.59
C GLY A 33 15.72 -0.26 -10.52
N ALA A 34 15.80 -0.86 -9.34
CA ALA A 34 16.51 -2.13 -9.13
C ALA A 34 15.90 -3.30 -9.91
N GLY A 35 14.60 -3.28 -10.18
CA GLY A 35 13.94 -4.27 -11.04
C GLY A 35 14.11 -3.96 -12.52
N PHE A 36 13.87 -2.69 -12.90
CA PHE A 36 13.82 -2.25 -14.29
C PHE A 36 15.18 -2.31 -14.99
N TYR A 37 16.22 -1.70 -14.42
CA TYR A 37 17.51 -1.54 -15.10
C TYR A 37 18.22 -2.87 -15.38
N PRO A 38 18.30 -3.84 -14.44
CA PRO A 38 18.92 -5.12 -14.72
C PRO A 38 18.14 -5.95 -15.73
N LEU A 39 16.81 -5.96 -15.66
CA LEU A 39 15.99 -6.71 -16.61
C LEU A 39 16.05 -6.11 -18.01
N LEU A 40 16.15 -4.79 -18.13
CA LEU A 40 16.24 -4.11 -19.42
C LEU A 40 17.63 -4.23 -20.05
N TYR A 41 18.69 -3.93 -19.31
CA TYR A 41 20.03 -3.79 -19.88
C TYR A 41 20.92 -5.02 -19.72
N ALA A 42 20.70 -5.85 -18.70
CA ALA A 42 21.52 -7.05 -18.48
C ALA A 42 20.85 -8.32 -19.03
N ALA A 43 19.52 -8.43 -18.90
CA ALA A 43 18.77 -9.60 -19.37
C ALA A 43 18.09 -9.41 -20.73
N ASP A 44 18.12 -8.20 -21.30
CA ASP A 44 17.47 -7.83 -22.56
C ASP A 44 15.98 -8.22 -22.61
N ARG A 45 15.28 -8.12 -21.47
CA ARG A 45 13.88 -8.51 -21.31
C ARG A 45 12.99 -7.29 -21.04
N PRO A 46 12.61 -6.52 -22.08
CA PRO A 46 11.88 -5.27 -21.91
C PRO A 46 10.49 -5.46 -21.30
N VAL A 47 9.82 -6.58 -21.60
CA VAL A 47 8.51 -6.92 -21.02
C VAL A 47 8.62 -7.19 -19.52
N ALA A 48 9.62 -7.97 -19.10
CA ALA A 48 9.86 -8.23 -17.68
C ALA A 48 10.24 -6.95 -16.93
N ALA A 49 11.07 -6.09 -17.53
CA ALA A 49 11.46 -4.81 -16.95
C ALA A 49 10.23 -3.92 -16.67
N LEU A 50 9.29 -3.84 -17.62
CA LEU A 50 8.06 -3.05 -17.47
C LEU A 50 7.20 -3.53 -16.29
N TYR A 51 6.99 -4.84 -16.17
CA TYR A 51 6.22 -5.42 -15.06
C TYR A 51 6.95 -5.24 -13.72
N ALA A 52 8.29 -5.32 -13.71
CA ALA A 52 9.10 -5.06 -12.51
C ALA A 52 9.06 -3.60 -12.06
N LEU A 53 8.87 -2.65 -12.99
CA LEU A 53 8.69 -1.23 -12.70
C LEU A 53 7.30 -0.93 -12.14
N PHE A 54 6.24 -1.47 -12.75
CA PHE A 54 4.86 -1.16 -12.36
C PHE A 54 4.43 -1.86 -11.07
N ALA A 55 5.00 -3.03 -10.72
CA ALA A 55 4.67 -3.71 -9.48
C ALA A 55 4.91 -2.86 -8.22
N PRO A 56 6.09 -2.25 -8.03
CA PRO A 56 6.35 -1.31 -6.95
C PRO A 56 5.42 -0.09 -6.96
N VAL A 57 5.02 0.41 -8.13
CA VAL A 57 4.13 1.58 -8.24
C VAL A 57 2.70 1.21 -7.82
N ALA A 58 2.18 0.09 -8.31
CA ALA A 58 0.85 -0.41 -8.02
C ALA A 58 0.64 -0.70 -6.51
N LEU A 59 1.59 -1.43 -5.91
CA LEU A 59 1.49 -1.84 -4.51
C LEU A 59 2.06 -0.81 -3.56
N GLY A 60 3.10 -0.09 -3.99
CA GLY A 60 3.85 0.82 -3.15
C GLY A 60 3.34 2.26 -3.19
N LEU A 61 2.73 2.76 -4.27
CA LEU A 61 2.16 4.11 -4.34
C LEU A 61 0.63 4.09 -4.34
N LEU A 62 0.03 3.28 -5.19
CA LEU A 62 -1.43 3.28 -5.40
C LEU A 62 -2.19 2.51 -4.32
N SER A 63 -1.58 1.49 -3.72
CA SER A 63 -2.25 0.72 -2.67
C SER A 63 -2.02 1.33 -1.29
N ALA A 64 -3.06 1.87 -0.67
CA ALA A 64 -2.98 2.43 0.68
C ALA A 64 -3.05 1.30 1.73
N VAL A 65 -2.00 0.47 1.81
CA VAL A 65 -1.95 -0.63 2.79
C VAL A 65 -1.55 -0.08 4.17
N PRO A 66 -2.44 -0.09 5.18
CA PRO A 66 -2.10 0.38 6.53
C PRO A 66 -1.33 -0.71 7.28
N GLY A 67 -0.26 -0.36 8.01
CA GLY A 67 0.44 -1.30 8.89
C GLY A 67 1.95 -1.07 9.01
N SER A 68 2.60 -1.91 9.83
CA SER A 68 4.07 -1.99 9.94
C SER A 68 4.70 -2.50 8.64
N GLY A 69 5.99 -2.23 8.40
CA GLY A 69 6.69 -2.71 7.19
C GLY A 69 6.55 -4.23 6.98
N ARG A 70 6.61 -5.04 8.04
CA ARG A 70 6.37 -6.49 7.97
C ARG A 70 4.93 -6.85 7.60
N GLN A 71 3.95 -6.15 8.17
CA GLN A 71 2.55 -6.42 7.88
C GLN A 71 2.18 -5.99 6.45
N LYS A 72 2.75 -4.87 5.97
CA LYS A 72 2.66 -4.45 4.56
C LYS A 72 3.30 -5.50 3.64
N ALA A 73 4.49 -5.99 3.97
CA ALA A 73 5.16 -7.03 3.20
C ALA A 73 4.34 -8.32 3.10
N THR A 74 3.73 -8.78 4.22
CA THR A 74 2.82 -9.93 4.19
C THR A 74 1.60 -9.68 3.31
N VAL A 75 0.99 -8.50 3.37
CA VAL A 75 -0.16 -8.15 2.51
C VAL A 75 0.25 -8.11 1.03
N MET A 76 1.40 -7.53 0.70
CA MET A 76 1.95 -7.53 -0.66
C MET A 76 2.22 -8.94 -1.17
N LEU A 77 2.76 -9.82 -0.33
CA LEU A 77 2.97 -11.24 -0.65
C LEU A 77 1.64 -11.99 -0.82
N CYS A 78 0.63 -11.73 0.03
CA CYS A 78 -0.70 -12.31 -0.13
C CYS A 78 -1.43 -11.78 -1.37
N ALA A 79 -1.11 -10.57 -1.83
CA ALA A 79 -1.65 -9.98 -3.06
C ALA A 79 -0.96 -10.48 -4.34
N LEU A 80 0.18 -11.16 -4.22
CA LEU A 80 0.93 -11.68 -5.36
C LEU A 80 0.17 -12.79 -6.11
N PRO A 81 -0.38 -13.85 -5.48
CA PRO A 81 -1.17 -14.87 -6.19
C PRO A 81 -2.35 -14.30 -7.00
N PRO A 82 -3.21 -13.41 -6.47
CA PRO A 82 -4.27 -12.83 -7.27
C PRO A 82 -3.75 -11.90 -8.37
N ALA A 83 -2.64 -11.17 -8.15
CA ALA A 83 -2.02 -10.35 -9.20
C ALA A 83 -1.46 -11.20 -10.35
N LEU A 84 -0.85 -12.35 -10.04
CA LEU A 84 -0.40 -13.32 -11.04
C LEU A 84 -1.59 -13.91 -11.80
N ALA A 85 -2.66 -14.30 -11.09
CA ALA A 85 -3.88 -14.82 -11.71
C ALA A 85 -4.54 -13.79 -12.64
N LEU A 86 -4.60 -12.51 -12.25
CA LEU A 86 -5.10 -11.41 -13.07
C LEU A 86 -4.24 -11.17 -14.32
N ALA A 87 -2.91 -11.20 -14.18
CA ALA A 87 -2.00 -11.05 -15.32
C ALA A 87 -2.13 -12.24 -16.31
N SER A 88 -2.30 -13.46 -15.79
CA SER A 88 -2.57 -14.65 -16.60
C SER A 88 -3.94 -14.57 -17.29
N LEU A 89 -5.01 -14.22 -16.56
CA LEU A 89 -6.35 -14.04 -17.11
C LEU A 89 -6.38 -12.96 -18.20
N GLY A 90 -5.80 -11.78 -17.95
CA GLY A 90 -5.75 -10.71 -18.96
C GLY A 90 -5.03 -11.12 -20.23
N THR A 91 -3.98 -11.94 -20.10
CA THR A 91 -3.23 -12.46 -21.26
C THR A 91 -4.03 -13.53 -22.03
N LEU A 92 -4.79 -14.38 -21.35
CA LEU A 92 -5.65 -15.40 -21.96
C LEU A 92 -6.91 -14.81 -22.60
N LEU A 93 -7.51 -13.80 -21.96
CA LEU A 93 -8.71 -13.13 -22.46
C LEU A 93 -8.42 -12.20 -23.64
N ALA A 94 -7.17 -11.76 -23.81
CA ALA A 94 -6.76 -10.93 -24.95
C ALA A 94 -6.85 -11.63 -26.33
N VAL A 95 -7.20 -12.93 -26.37
CA VAL A 95 -7.51 -13.67 -27.60
C VAL A 95 -8.79 -13.13 -28.26
N ASP A 96 -9.78 -12.75 -27.45
CA ASP A 96 -11.11 -12.37 -27.91
C ASP A 96 -11.55 -11.06 -27.23
N THR A 97 -11.78 -10.03 -28.03
CA THR A 97 -12.16 -8.69 -27.56
C THR A 97 -13.42 -8.72 -26.69
N TRP A 98 -14.39 -9.60 -27.01
CA TRP A 98 -15.61 -9.74 -26.21
C TRP A 98 -15.34 -10.40 -24.86
N ALA A 99 -14.45 -11.39 -24.83
CA ALA A 99 -13.99 -11.99 -23.59
C ALA A 99 -13.26 -10.95 -22.72
N ALA A 100 -12.41 -10.11 -23.31
CA ALA A 100 -11.69 -9.04 -22.61
C ALA A 100 -12.62 -7.98 -21.99
N VAL A 101 -13.69 -7.58 -22.70
CA VAL A 101 -14.71 -6.66 -22.18
C VAL A 101 -15.49 -7.29 -21.03
N GLY A 102 -15.92 -8.55 -21.18
CA GLY A 102 -16.58 -9.30 -20.11
C GLY A 102 -15.69 -9.47 -18.88
N GLY A 103 -14.40 -9.76 -19.09
CA GLY A 103 -13.39 -9.82 -18.05
C GLY A 103 -13.24 -8.51 -17.30
N MET A 104 -13.19 -7.37 -18.01
CA MET A 104 -13.12 -6.04 -17.37
C MET A 104 -14.29 -5.80 -16.44
N LEU A 105 -15.50 -6.16 -16.89
CA LEU A 105 -16.72 -5.98 -16.11
C LEU A 105 -16.68 -6.83 -14.84
N VAL A 106 -16.40 -8.13 -14.97
CA VAL A 106 -16.40 -9.07 -13.84
C VAL A 106 -15.27 -8.78 -12.86
N VAL A 107 -14.05 -8.54 -13.35
CA VAL A 107 -12.89 -8.24 -12.50
C VAL A 107 -13.08 -6.92 -11.77
N GLY A 108 -13.50 -5.86 -12.48
CA GLY A 108 -13.78 -4.57 -11.88
C GLY A 108 -14.87 -4.67 -10.81
N PHE A 109 -15.93 -5.45 -11.09
CA PHE A 109 -17.01 -5.71 -10.13
C PHE A 109 -16.52 -6.46 -8.89
N VAL A 110 -15.75 -7.54 -9.06
CA VAL A 110 -15.21 -8.32 -7.93
C VAL A 110 -14.27 -7.47 -7.07
N LEU A 111 -13.40 -6.65 -7.70
CA LEU A 111 -12.50 -5.75 -6.97
C LEU A 111 -13.28 -4.66 -6.21
N ALA A 112 -14.32 -4.10 -6.83
CA ALA A 112 -15.20 -3.13 -6.17
C ALA A 112 -15.95 -3.77 -4.99
N PHE A 113 -16.42 -5.00 -5.13
CA PHE A 113 -17.11 -5.74 -4.07
C PHE A 113 -16.16 -6.17 -2.95
N ALA A 114 -14.91 -6.52 -3.27
CA ALA A 114 -13.88 -6.85 -2.29
C ALA A 114 -13.54 -5.66 -1.38
N ALA A 115 -13.68 -4.41 -1.87
CA ALA A 115 -13.51 -3.22 -1.05
C ALA A 115 -14.56 -3.12 0.09
N VAL A 116 -15.72 -3.76 -0.07
CA VAL A 116 -16.78 -3.83 0.96
C VAL A 116 -16.41 -4.80 2.09
N ALA A 117 -15.57 -5.81 1.82
CA ALA A 117 -15.18 -6.84 2.79
C ALA A 117 -14.19 -6.36 3.87
N GLY A 118 -13.68 -5.13 3.76
CA GLY A 118 -12.93 -4.49 4.83
C GLY A 118 -11.82 -3.52 4.36
N PRO A 119 -11.16 -2.82 5.29
CA PRO A 119 -10.20 -1.76 4.97
C PRO A 119 -8.92 -2.27 4.28
N ARG A 120 -8.58 -3.56 4.44
CA ARG A 120 -7.38 -4.17 3.83
C ARG A 120 -7.53 -4.47 2.34
N PRO A 121 -8.60 -5.15 1.88
CA PRO A 121 -8.83 -5.33 0.44
C PRO A 121 -9.16 -4.01 -0.28
N ALA A 122 -9.85 -3.06 0.37
CA ALA A 122 -10.13 -1.74 -0.20
C ALA A 122 -8.86 -0.96 -0.60
N GLY A 123 -7.78 -1.11 0.19
CA GLY A 123 -6.50 -0.47 -0.11
C GLY A 123 -5.75 -1.08 -1.30
N ALA A 124 -6.01 -2.34 -1.68
CA ALA A 124 -5.29 -3.03 -2.77
C ALA A 124 -5.97 -2.89 -4.14
N GLY A 125 -7.23 -2.45 -4.18
CA GLY A 125 -8.04 -2.35 -5.39
C GLY A 125 -7.39 -1.56 -6.53
N PRO A 126 -6.87 -0.32 -6.29
CA PRO A 126 -6.23 0.48 -7.34
C PRO A 126 -4.99 -0.20 -7.96
N GLY A 127 -4.19 -0.90 -7.15
CA GLY A 127 -3.02 -1.63 -7.63
C GLY A 127 -3.38 -2.84 -8.48
N LEU A 128 -4.40 -3.60 -8.07
CA LEU A 128 -4.91 -4.76 -8.81
C LEU A 128 -5.54 -4.36 -10.14
N GLN A 129 -6.27 -3.23 -10.17
CA GLN A 129 -6.84 -2.68 -11.40
C GLN A 129 -5.73 -2.30 -12.39
N LEU A 130 -4.63 -1.69 -11.91
CA LEU A 130 -3.49 -1.36 -12.77
C LEU A 130 -2.86 -2.60 -13.40
N PHE A 131 -2.73 -3.71 -12.67
CA PHE A 131 -2.20 -4.97 -13.23
C PHE A 131 -3.10 -5.56 -14.31
N TYR A 132 -4.41 -5.51 -14.11
CA TYR A 132 -5.36 -5.94 -15.13
C TYR A 132 -5.25 -5.07 -16.40
N ILE A 133 -5.21 -3.74 -16.22
CA ILE A 133 -5.00 -2.79 -17.33
C ILE A 133 -3.69 -3.11 -18.07
N LEU A 134 -2.57 -3.29 -17.34
CA LEU A 134 -1.26 -3.59 -17.93
C LEU A 134 -1.25 -4.93 -18.70
N ALA A 135 -2.09 -5.89 -18.31
CA ALA A 135 -2.23 -7.17 -19.00
C ALA A 135 -3.08 -7.07 -20.29
N CYS A 136 -4.02 -6.12 -20.34
CA CYS A 136 -4.89 -5.87 -21.50
C CYS A 136 -4.26 -4.97 -22.57
N PHE A 137 -3.29 -4.13 -22.24
CA PHE A 137 -2.67 -3.19 -23.18
C PHE A 137 -1.66 -3.77 -24.20
N PRO A 138 -0.96 -4.90 -23.98
CA PRO A 138 -0.10 -5.49 -24.99
C PRO A 138 -0.91 -6.29 -26.04
N PRO A 139 -0.55 -6.25 -27.34
CA PRO A 139 -1.12 -7.17 -28.32
C PRO A 139 -0.90 -8.63 -27.88
N TYR A 140 -1.84 -9.52 -28.23
CA TYR A 140 -1.83 -10.92 -27.83
C TYR A 140 -0.52 -11.60 -28.24
N ALA A 141 0.37 -11.82 -27.26
CA ALA A 141 1.68 -12.41 -27.42
C ALA A 141 1.93 -13.42 -26.28
N PRO A 142 1.33 -14.62 -26.34
CA PRO A 142 1.33 -15.59 -25.24
C PRO A 142 2.74 -16.06 -24.85
N GLY A 143 3.71 -16.03 -25.77
CA GLY A 143 5.12 -16.31 -25.48
C GLY A 143 5.78 -15.34 -24.49
N THR A 144 5.21 -14.16 -24.26
CA THR A 144 5.74 -13.16 -23.32
C THR A 144 5.20 -13.33 -21.89
N LEU A 145 4.27 -14.26 -21.66
CA LEU A 145 3.62 -14.45 -20.35
C LEU A 145 4.62 -14.79 -19.25
N GLY A 146 5.62 -15.63 -19.55
CA GLY A 146 6.70 -15.93 -18.61
C GLY A 146 7.43 -14.67 -18.14
N ASP A 147 7.76 -13.76 -19.06
CA ASP A 147 8.46 -12.51 -18.75
C ASP A 147 7.59 -11.56 -17.92
N ARG A 148 6.29 -11.49 -18.19
CA ARG A 148 5.34 -10.70 -17.38
C ARG A 148 5.30 -11.19 -15.94
N LEU A 149 5.19 -12.50 -15.73
CA LEU A 149 5.17 -13.11 -14.40
C LEU A 149 6.50 -12.93 -13.68
N VAL A 150 7.63 -13.14 -14.37
CA VAL A 150 8.98 -12.95 -13.79
C VAL A 150 9.17 -11.49 -13.37
N GLY A 151 8.85 -10.55 -14.25
CA GLY A 151 8.93 -9.11 -13.96
C GLY A 151 8.07 -8.72 -12.77
N LEU A 152 6.81 -9.16 -12.75
CA LEU A 152 5.87 -8.88 -11.66
C LEU A 152 6.40 -9.42 -10.34
N THR A 153 6.83 -10.68 -10.32
CA THR A 153 7.33 -11.36 -9.13
C THR A 153 8.59 -10.68 -8.61
N ALA A 154 9.53 -10.36 -9.50
CA ALA A 154 10.76 -9.66 -9.14
C ALA A 154 10.47 -8.27 -8.55
N GLY A 155 9.59 -7.49 -9.18
CA GLY A 155 9.21 -6.16 -8.68
C GLY A 155 8.54 -6.20 -7.31
N VAL A 156 7.64 -7.16 -7.07
CA VAL A 156 7.02 -7.36 -5.74
C VAL A 156 8.05 -7.77 -4.70
N LEU A 157 8.93 -8.73 -5.01
CA LEU A 157 9.97 -9.18 -4.07
C LEU A 157 10.97 -8.08 -3.75
N LEU A 158 11.38 -7.27 -4.73
CA LEU A 158 12.24 -6.11 -4.52
C LEU A 158 11.57 -5.03 -3.66
N LEU A 159 10.27 -4.78 -3.86
CA LEU A 159 9.53 -3.87 -3.00
C LEU A 159 9.45 -4.40 -1.56
N VAL A 160 9.19 -5.70 -1.37
CA VAL A 160 9.18 -6.35 -0.05
C VAL A 160 10.58 -6.29 0.60
N ALA A 161 11.64 -6.50 -0.17
CA ALA A 161 13.02 -6.33 0.31
C ALA A 161 13.29 -4.88 0.72
N CYS A 162 12.84 -3.90 -0.06
CA CYS A 162 12.97 -2.48 0.30
C CYS A 162 12.14 -2.12 1.55
N GLU A 163 10.94 -2.67 1.72
CA GLU A 163 10.12 -2.46 2.92
C GLU A 163 10.75 -3.06 4.18
N THR A 164 11.48 -4.18 4.04
CA THR A 164 12.09 -4.90 5.16
C THR A 164 13.50 -4.43 5.49
N LEU A 165 14.28 -4.02 4.48
CA LEU A 165 15.70 -3.65 4.62
C LEU A 165 15.92 -2.14 4.55
N LEU A 166 15.20 -1.40 3.69
CA LEU A 166 15.36 0.04 3.50
C LEU A 166 14.43 0.83 4.45
N LEU A 167 15.03 1.42 5.48
CA LEU A 167 14.41 2.39 6.40
C LEU A 167 13.16 1.85 7.15
N PRO A 168 13.18 0.69 7.83
CA PRO A 168 11.98 0.03 8.38
C PRO A 168 10.99 1.00 9.04
N GLU A 169 9.77 1.04 8.52
CA GLU A 169 8.73 1.92 9.08
C GLU A 169 8.32 1.35 10.44
N ARG A 170 8.70 2.05 11.52
CA ARG A 170 8.25 1.70 12.87
C ARG A 170 6.72 1.78 12.88
N ALA A 171 6.09 0.68 13.27
CA ALA A 171 4.64 0.53 13.25
C ALA A 171 3.98 1.70 14.01
N ALA A 172 3.08 2.44 13.35
CA ALA A 172 2.16 3.28 14.09
C ALA A 172 1.33 2.37 15.02
N PRO A 173 1.19 2.68 16.32
CA PRO A 173 0.48 1.81 17.24
C PRO A 173 -0.94 1.55 16.75
N SER A 174 -1.35 0.28 16.78
CA SER A 174 -2.68 -0.15 16.31
C SER A 174 -3.78 0.59 17.08
N TYR A 175 -4.96 0.75 16.48
CA TYR A 175 -6.10 1.40 17.15
C TYR A 175 -6.42 0.75 18.51
N ARG A 176 -6.36 -0.60 18.58
CA ARG A 176 -6.52 -1.35 19.83
C ARG A 176 -5.49 -0.98 20.89
N HIS A 177 -4.24 -0.77 20.49
CA HIS A 177 -3.18 -0.36 21.39
C HIS A 177 -3.38 1.08 21.88
N ARG A 178 -3.76 2.00 20.98
CA ARG A 178 -4.10 3.39 21.36
C ARG A 178 -5.32 3.43 22.30
N MET A 179 -6.32 2.58 22.05
CA MET A 179 -7.49 2.43 22.91
C MET A 179 -7.13 1.88 24.29
N ALA A 180 -6.33 0.81 24.34
CA ALA A 180 -5.86 0.24 25.59
C ALA A 180 -5.03 1.24 26.40
N GLU A 181 -4.19 2.04 25.73
CA GLU A 181 -3.38 3.06 26.38
C GLU A 181 -4.23 4.22 26.91
N ALA A 182 -5.20 4.70 26.13
CA ALA A 182 -6.14 5.72 26.58
C ALA A 182 -7.02 5.24 27.76
N LEU A 183 -7.48 3.98 27.71
CA LEU A 183 -8.23 3.35 28.80
C LEU A 183 -7.37 3.19 30.06
N ARG A 184 -6.09 2.84 29.90
CA ARG A 184 -5.14 2.75 31.02
C ARG A 184 -4.91 4.12 31.66
N THR A 185 -4.72 5.17 30.86
CA THR A 185 -4.58 6.54 31.38
C THR A 185 -5.85 7.01 32.09
N ALA A 186 -7.04 6.65 31.58
CA ALA A 186 -8.31 6.96 32.24
C ALA A 186 -8.50 6.17 33.54
N ALA A 187 -8.07 4.90 33.57
CA ALA A 187 -8.12 4.06 34.76
C ALA A 187 -7.16 4.55 35.85
N GLU A 188 -5.95 5.01 35.49
CA GLU A 188 -5.00 5.63 36.42
C GLU A 188 -5.58 6.88 37.08
N GLU A 189 -6.34 7.69 36.33
CA GLU A 189 -7.08 8.82 36.90
C GLU A 189 -8.26 8.42 37.78
N ALA A 190 -9.04 7.44 37.35
CA ALA A 190 -10.18 6.97 38.13
C ALA A 190 -9.72 6.34 39.46
N ALA A 191 -8.57 5.66 39.47
CA ALA A 191 -7.98 5.07 40.66
C ALA A 191 -7.27 6.10 41.57
N SER A 192 -6.84 7.25 41.03
CA SER A 192 -6.14 8.29 41.79
C SER A 192 -6.43 9.66 41.20
N PRO A 193 -7.56 10.29 41.59
CA PRO A 193 -8.00 11.55 41.01
C PRO A 193 -6.95 12.66 41.13
N GLY A 194 -6.59 13.29 40.00
CA GLY A 194 -5.67 14.42 39.93
C GLY A 194 -4.19 14.07 39.74
N ARG A 195 -3.86 12.79 39.48
CA ARG A 195 -2.49 12.31 39.32
C ARG A 195 -1.94 12.50 37.90
N VAL A 196 -2.82 12.45 36.92
CA VAL A 196 -2.59 12.64 35.49
C VAL A 196 -3.09 14.03 35.13
N PRO A 197 -2.23 14.86 34.52
CA PRO A 197 -2.63 16.19 34.09
C PRO A 197 -3.83 16.13 33.11
N PRO A 198 -4.80 17.07 33.21
CA PRO A 198 -5.96 17.11 32.32
C PRO A 198 -5.57 17.32 30.84
N ALA A 199 -4.40 17.89 30.57
CA ALA A 199 -3.84 17.98 29.22
C ALA A 199 -3.51 16.60 28.61
N THR A 200 -3.02 15.66 29.43
CA THR A 200 -2.67 14.29 29.02
C THR A 200 -3.92 13.48 28.71
N LEU A 201 -4.99 13.63 29.51
CA LEU A 201 -6.29 13.03 29.24
C LEU A 201 -6.92 13.54 27.94
N ARG A 202 -6.86 14.86 27.70
CA ARG A 202 -7.34 15.45 26.44
C ARG A 202 -6.53 14.95 25.24
N ALA A 203 -5.20 14.91 25.36
CA ALA A 203 -4.34 14.39 24.30
C ALA A 203 -4.60 12.90 24.01
N ALA A 204 -4.87 12.09 25.03
CA ALA A 204 -5.26 10.69 24.86
C ALA A 204 -6.62 10.56 24.14
N GLY A 205 -7.61 11.38 24.52
CA GLY A 205 -8.91 11.43 23.84
C GLY A 205 -8.83 11.90 22.38
N GLU A 206 -8.00 12.90 22.07
CA GLU A 206 -7.78 13.38 20.70
C GLU A 206 -7.16 12.32 19.79
N ARG A 207 -6.28 11.45 20.34
CA ARG A 207 -5.67 10.33 19.61
C ARG A 207 -6.66 9.20 19.25
N LEU A 208 -7.85 9.20 19.86
CA LEU A 208 -8.94 8.25 19.58
C LEU A 208 -9.97 8.78 18.57
N ARG A 209 -9.89 10.06 18.18
CA ARG A 209 -10.84 10.64 17.23
C ARG A 209 -10.78 9.89 15.90
N PRO A 210 -11.92 9.47 15.33
CA PRO A 210 -11.95 8.78 14.04
C PRO A 210 -11.29 9.58 12.92
N SER A 211 -11.36 10.91 12.99
CA SER A 211 -10.75 11.84 12.04
C SER A 211 -9.22 11.86 12.03
N THR A 212 -8.55 11.21 13.00
CA THR A 212 -7.08 11.10 13.08
C THR A 212 -6.59 9.67 12.81
N LEU A 213 -7.51 8.78 12.42
CA LEU A 213 -7.19 7.44 11.94
C LEU A 213 -6.91 7.52 10.44
N PRO A 214 -5.81 6.92 9.95
CA PRO A 214 -5.56 6.77 8.51
C PRO A 214 -6.51 5.77 7.86
#